data_AF-A0A7C1LIM4-F1
#
_entry.id   AF-A0A7C1LIM4-F1
#
_cell.length_a   1.000
_cell.length_b   1.000
_cell.length_c   1.000
_cell.angle_alpha   90.00
_cell.angle_beta   90.00
_cell.angle_gamma   90.00
#
_symmetry.space_group_name_H-M   'P 1'
#
loop_
_entity.id
_entity.type
_entity.pdbx_description
1 polymer ?
#
loop_
_entity_poly.entity_id
_entity_poly.type
_entity_poly.pdbx_seq_one_letter_code
_entity_poly.pdbx_strand_id
1 'polypeptide(L)'
;MRNKYRNLTLILITLFLMISIPSVLGRTRNAYLIDFVLDSEIESFGFSNGIGEDQSVSFEATAFAIDIMNYYSKSPSNIKNLQEELKENINNMFDIGNVDLYDLYYLTYSLKLLDYSFDISLVDKISLFLNGTQQINGGYSISDLSKSVSIISSFYVIQLLGLIDQPVTNISSHKNWVLSSYNEDGGFGGNVSLSSTLISTYYAILILDEFNELNSL
;
A
#
# COMPACT_ATOMS: atom_id res chain seq x y z
N MET A 1 59.74 44.13 -11.85
CA MET A 1 59.32 43.34 -10.65
C MET A 1 57.84 43.48 -10.29
N ARG A 2 57.23 44.68 -10.37
CA ARG A 2 55.84 44.96 -9.97
C ARG A 2 54.73 44.09 -10.61
N ASN A 3 54.86 43.69 -11.88
CA ASN A 3 53.87 42.85 -12.57
C ASN A 3 53.87 41.38 -12.11
N LYS A 4 54.99 40.83 -11.64
CA LYS A 4 55.06 39.44 -11.17
C LYS A 4 54.31 39.25 -9.84
N TYR A 5 54.44 40.20 -8.93
CA TYR A 5 53.72 40.18 -7.66
C TYR A 5 52.22 40.37 -7.86
N ARG A 6 51.78 41.26 -8.76
CA ARG A 6 50.35 41.46 -9.07
C ARG A 6 49.68 40.19 -9.60
N ASN A 7 50.36 39.45 -10.47
CA ASN A 7 49.83 38.19 -11.00
C ASN A 7 49.80 37.10 -9.93
N LEU A 8 50.79 37.06 -9.03
CA LEU A 8 50.81 36.12 -7.90
C LEU A 8 49.68 36.43 -6.91
N THR A 9 49.42 37.70 -6.61
CA THR A 9 48.31 38.12 -5.74
C THR A 9 46.96 37.78 -6.34
N LEU A 10 46.77 38.01 -7.65
CA LEU A 10 45.55 37.62 -8.36
C LEU A 10 45.32 36.10 -8.32
N ILE A 11 46.36 35.30 -8.55
CA ILE A 11 46.29 33.83 -8.47
C ILE A 11 45.93 33.37 -7.05
N LEU A 12 46.56 33.95 -6.02
CA LEU A 12 46.26 33.65 -4.61
C LEU A 12 44.82 34.01 -4.24
N ILE A 13 44.31 35.17 -4.68
CA ILE A 13 42.92 35.57 -4.45
C ILE A 13 41.95 34.62 -5.15
N THR A 14 42.23 34.20 -6.39
CA THR A 14 41.38 33.24 -7.11
C THR A 14 41.39 31.84 -6.46
N LEU A 15 42.55 31.38 -5.94
CA LEU A 15 42.62 30.13 -5.20
C LEU A 15 41.85 30.22 -3.87
N PHE A 16 41.94 31.34 -3.16
CA PHE A 16 41.23 31.56 -1.91
C PHE A 16 39.71 31.62 -2.10
N LEU A 17 39.25 32.22 -3.22
CA LEU A 17 37.83 32.25 -3.61
C LEU A 17 37.29 30.86 -4.00
N MET A 18 38.11 30.01 -4.62
CA MET A 18 37.73 28.63 -4.96
C MET A 18 37.63 27.71 -3.73
N ILE A 19 38.40 27.98 -2.66
CA ILE A 19 38.37 27.22 -1.40
C ILE A 19 37.24 27.68 -0.48
N SER A 20 36.72 28.90 -0.68
CA SER A 20 35.69 29.52 0.17
C SER A 20 34.28 29.46 -0.43
N ILE A 21 34.06 28.73 -1.52
CA ILE A 21 32.72 28.27 -1.86
C ILE A 21 32.41 27.16 -0.86
N PRO A 22 31.50 27.35 0.12
CA PRO A 22 31.06 26.22 0.89
C PRO A 22 30.44 25.26 -0.12
N SER A 23 31.02 24.07 -0.24
CA SER A 23 30.32 22.95 -0.84
C SER A 23 29.15 22.65 0.08
N VAL A 24 28.07 23.41 -0.05
CA VAL A 24 26.76 22.98 0.41
C VAL A 24 26.45 21.80 -0.50
N LEU A 25 26.91 20.61 -0.10
CA LEU A 25 26.37 19.38 -0.63
C LEU A 25 24.89 19.41 -0.25
N GLY A 26 24.07 19.99 -1.13
CA GLY A 26 22.64 20.01 -0.98
C GLY A 26 22.18 18.57 -0.82
N ARG A 27 21.44 18.28 0.26
CA ARG A 27 20.80 16.99 0.43
C ARG A 27 19.97 16.68 -0.81
N THR A 28 20.01 15.44 -1.27
CA THR A 28 19.20 15.00 -2.40
C THR A 28 17.73 14.95 -1.98
N ARG A 29 16.82 15.06 -2.95
CA ARG A 29 15.38 14.87 -2.69
C ARG A 29 15.10 13.50 -2.07
N ASN A 30 15.86 12.47 -2.47
CA ASN A 30 15.76 11.13 -1.89
C ASN A 30 16.09 11.12 -0.40
N ALA A 31 17.11 11.86 0.04
CA ALA A 31 17.44 11.95 1.46
C ALA A 31 16.28 12.59 2.26
N TYR A 32 15.68 13.66 1.74
CA TYR A 32 14.51 14.29 2.38
C TYR A 32 13.28 13.37 2.40
N LEU A 33 13.05 12.60 1.33
CA LEU A 33 11.95 11.64 1.26
C LEU A 33 12.12 10.52 2.27
N ILE A 34 13.32 9.94 2.37
CA ILE A 34 13.60 8.87 3.34
C ILE A 34 13.46 9.40 4.77
N ASP A 35 14.01 10.58 5.06
CA ASP A 35 13.85 11.22 6.38
C ASP A 35 12.37 11.46 6.70
N PHE A 36 11.56 11.91 5.73
CA PHE A 36 10.12 12.08 5.93
C PHE A 36 9.41 10.78 6.33
N VAL A 37 9.74 9.67 5.66
CA VAL A 37 9.13 8.36 5.95
C VAL A 37 9.59 7.85 7.32
N LEU A 38 10.86 8.04 7.68
CA LEU A 38 11.37 7.67 9.00
C LEU A 38 10.76 8.52 10.12
N ASP A 39 10.59 9.82 9.89
CA ASP A 39 10.02 10.76 10.86
C ASP A 39 8.49 10.58 11.03
N SER A 40 7.82 9.87 10.11
CA SER A 40 6.41 9.52 10.24
C SER A 40 6.17 8.19 10.98
N GLU A 41 7.23 7.47 11.33
CA GLU A 41 7.18 6.22 12.11
C GLU A 41 6.74 6.50 13.56
N ILE A 42 5.73 5.77 14.02
CA ILE A 42 5.36 5.67 15.43
C ILE A 42 5.96 4.34 15.89
N GLU A 43 7.09 4.41 16.60
CA GLU A 43 7.95 3.26 16.92
C GLU A 43 7.15 2.05 17.40
N SER A 44 7.33 0.91 16.73
CA SER A 44 6.63 -0.37 16.97
C SER A 44 5.12 -0.39 16.66
N PHE A 45 4.46 0.74 16.44
CA PHE A 45 3.01 0.80 16.22
C PHE A 45 2.60 0.96 14.75
N GLY A 46 3.44 1.57 13.93
CA GLY A 46 3.19 1.77 12.50
C GLY A 46 3.64 3.14 12.04
N PHE A 47 2.94 3.70 11.06
CA PHE A 47 3.24 5.02 10.52
C PHE A 47 2.00 5.91 10.48
N SER A 48 2.23 7.20 10.58
CA SER A 48 1.25 8.26 10.41
C SER A 48 1.24 8.78 8.97
N ASN A 49 0.15 9.42 8.55
CA ASN A 49 0.04 10.04 7.22
C ASN A 49 0.92 11.30 7.05
N GLY A 50 1.51 11.81 8.13
CA GLY A 50 2.34 13.01 8.08
C GLY A 50 2.98 13.33 9.42
N ILE A 51 3.90 14.29 9.39
CA ILE A 51 4.65 14.73 10.56
C ILE A 51 3.91 15.94 11.17
N GLY A 52 3.53 15.85 12.45
CA GLY A 52 2.72 16.88 13.12
C GLY A 52 2.47 16.60 14.60
N GLU A 53 1.73 17.49 15.27
CA GLU A 53 1.45 17.37 16.71
C GLU A 53 0.52 16.19 17.05
N ASP A 54 -0.36 15.81 16.13
CA ASP A 54 -1.31 14.68 16.29
C ASP A 54 -0.93 13.51 15.38
N GLN A 55 0.24 12.90 15.64
CA GLN A 55 0.61 11.65 14.97
C GLN A 55 -0.25 10.48 15.49
N SER A 56 -1.11 9.95 14.62
CA SER A 56 -1.84 8.71 14.85
C SER A 56 -1.46 7.66 13.82
N VAL A 57 -1.54 6.39 14.23
CA VAL A 57 -1.27 5.25 13.34
C VAL A 57 -2.34 5.19 12.26
N SER A 58 -1.91 5.01 11.02
CA SER A 58 -2.78 4.66 9.89
C SER A 58 -2.25 3.38 9.25
N PHE A 59 -3.09 2.36 9.12
CA PHE A 59 -2.68 1.09 8.53
C PHE A 59 -2.29 1.24 7.05
N GLU A 60 -3.00 2.09 6.31
CA GLU A 60 -2.63 2.48 4.95
C GLU A 60 -1.26 3.16 4.90
N ALA A 61 -1.04 4.19 5.71
CA ALA A 61 0.25 4.87 5.77
C ALA A 61 1.39 3.93 6.17
N THR A 62 1.09 2.98 7.06
CA THR A 62 2.03 1.91 7.47
C THR A 62 2.44 1.05 6.28
N ALA A 63 1.48 0.56 5.50
CA ALA A 63 1.78 -0.23 4.31
C ALA A 63 2.61 0.56 3.29
N PHE A 64 2.23 1.81 2.99
CA PHE A 64 2.95 2.66 2.05
C PHE A 64 4.37 2.99 2.52
N ALA A 65 4.54 3.30 3.80
CA ALA A 65 5.84 3.59 4.37
C ALA A 65 6.77 2.37 4.25
N ILE A 66 6.29 1.17 4.63
CA ILE A 66 7.09 -0.06 4.52
C ILE A 66 7.46 -0.34 3.05
N ASP A 67 6.52 -0.19 2.11
CA ASP A 67 6.79 -0.41 0.68
C ASP A 67 7.84 0.56 0.13
N ILE A 68 7.71 1.86 0.46
CA ILE A 68 8.70 2.88 0.11
C ILE A 68 10.06 2.54 0.74
N MET A 69 10.09 2.14 2.00
CA MET A 69 11.34 1.76 2.67
C MET A 69 11.98 0.55 1.99
N ASN A 70 11.21 -0.48 1.65
CA ASN A 70 11.68 -1.65 0.93
C ASN A 70 12.30 -1.27 -0.43
N TYR A 71 11.64 -0.40 -1.19
CA TYR A 71 12.18 0.14 -2.46
C TYR A 71 13.55 0.80 -2.29
N TYR A 72 13.77 1.51 -1.17
CA TYR A 72 15.05 2.14 -0.83
C TYR A 72 16.00 1.26 0.00
N SER A 73 15.69 -0.03 0.17
CA SER A 73 16.46 -0.97 1.02
C SER A 73 16.66 -0.44 2.45
N LYS A 74 15.60 0.15 3.00
CA LYS A 74 15.44 0.59 4.39
C LYS A 74 14.45 -0.33 5.09
N SER A 75 14.37 -0.21 6.42
CA SER A 75 13.46 -1.01 7.24
C SER A 75 12.97 -0.20 8.43
N PRO A 76 11.75 -0.49 8.94
CA PRO A 76 11.25 0.10 10.18
C PRO A 76 12.21 -0.14 11.35
N SER A 77 12.15 0.74 12.34
CA SER A 77 13.03 0.73 13.52
C SER A 77 12.99 -0.59 14.30
N ASN A 78 11.80 -1.19 14.43
CA ASN A 78 11.59 -2.44 15.15
C ASN A 78 10.58 -3.36 14.43
N ILE A 79 11.08 -4.12 13.45
CA ILE A 79 10.27 -5.03 12.63
C ILE A 79 9.49 -6.03 13.48
N LYS A 80 10.12 -6.64 14.49
CA LYS A 80 9.48 -7.70 15.27
C LYS A 80 8.27 -7.18 16.05
N ASN A 81 8.45 -6.08 16.78
CA ASN A 81 7.34 -5.50 17.54
C ASN A 81 6.24 -4.97 16.61
N LEU A 82 6.62 -4.38 15.48
CA LEU A 82 5.65 -3.94 14.48
C LEU A 82 4.84 -5.12 13.92
N GLN A 83 5.46 -6.26 13.61
CA GLN A 83 4.73 -7.46 13.19
C GLN A 83 3.78 -7.97 14.28
N GLU A 84 4.20 -7.99 15.55
CA GLU A 84 3.36 -8.39 16.68
C GLU A 84 2.16 -7.47 16.83
N GLU A 85 2.36 -6.15 16.74
CA GLU A 85 1.29 -5.15 16.82
C GLU A 85 0.32 -5.24 15.64
N LEU A 86 0.81 -5.36 14.41
CA LEU A 86 -0.04 -5.51 13.22
C LEU A 86 -0.89 -6.79 13.31
N LYS A 87 -0.30 -7.90 13.76
CA LYS A 87 -1.02 -9.15 14.01
C LYS A 87 -2.09 -8.97 15.08
N GLU A 88 -1.78 -8.28 16.17
CA GLU A 88 -2.71 -8.03 17.27
C GLU A 88 -3.90 -7.18 16.83
N ASN A 89 -3.66 -6.16 16.00
CA ASN A 89 -4.73 -5.36 15.39
C ASN A 89 -5.68 -6.23 14.52
N ILE A 90 -5.13 -7.18 13.76
CA ILE A 90 -5.94 -8.17 13.02
C ILE A 90 -6.73 -9.06 14.00
N ASN A 91 -6.12 -9.57 15.06
CA ASN A 91 -6.87 -10.40 16.01
C ASN A 91 -8.00 -9.63 16.68
N ASN A 92 -7.73 -8.40 17.12
CA ASN A 92 -8.70 -7.55 17.79
C ASN A 92 -9.94 -7.29 16.94
N MET A 93 -9.81 -6.99 15.64
CA MET A 93 -10.98 -6.77 14.77
C MET A 93 -11.89 -7.99 14.67
N PHE A 94 -11.31 -9.20 14.66
CA PHE A 94 -12.07 -10.44 14.66
C PHE A 94 -12.70 -10.75 16.02
N ASP A 95 -11.95 -10.53 17.11
CA ASP A 95 -12.40 -10.86 18.46
C ASP A 95 -13.57 -9.97 18.90
N ILE A 96 -13.62 -8.72 18.43
CA ILE A 96 -14.76 -7.82 18.65
C ILE A 96 -15.87 -7.97 17.60
N GLY A 97 -15.67 -8.78 16.57
CA GLY A 97 -16.62 -9.01 15.48
C GLY A 97 -16.87 -7.78 14.59
N ASN A 98 -15.92 -6.86 14.49
CA ASN A 98 -16.01 -5.66 13.66
C ASN A 98 -14.80 -5.60 12.71
N VAL A 99 -14.86 -6.43 11.68
CA VAL A 99 -13.81 -6.53 10.66
C VAL A 99 -14.04 -5.49 9.58
N ASP A 100 -13.14 -4.51 9.49
CA ASP A 100 -13.08 -3.61 8.34
C ASP A 100 -12.19 -4.22 7.24
N LEU A 101 -12.75 -4.37 6.03
CA LEU A 101 -12.05 -5.02 4.92
C LEU A 101 -10.79 -4.26 4.47
N TYR A 102 -10.82 -2.93 4.50
CA TYR A 102 -9.71 -2.09 4.06
C TYR A 102 -8.57 -2.13 5.07
N ASP A 103 -8.90 -2.01 6.36
CA ASP A 103 -7.92 -2.14 7.44
C ASP A 103 -7.29 -3.54 7.44
N LEU A 104 -8.11 -4.59 7.27
CA LEU A 104 -7.63 -5.96 7.16
C LEU A 104 -6.64 -6.12 5.99
N TYR A 105 -6.94 -5.53 4.83
CA TYR A 105 -6.03 -5.52 3.69
C TYR A 105 -4.69 -4.86 4.03
N TYR A 106 -4.70 -3.62 4.53
CA TYR A 106 -3.46 -2.89 4.76
C TYR A 106 -2.60 -3.49 5.88
N LEU A 107 -3.22 -4.03 6.94
CA LEU A 107 -2.52 -4.77 7.98
C LEU A 107 -1.86 -6.05 7.42
N THR A 108 -2.61 -6.83 6.63
CA THR A 108 -2.10 -8.07 6.03
C THR A 108 -1.00 -7.79 5.00
N TYR A 109 -1.17 -6.75 4.20
CA TYR A 109 -0.16 -6.31 3.22
C TYR A 109 1.12 -5.85 3.91
N SER A 110 1.00 -5.05 4.98
CA SER A 110 2.14 -4.64 5.82
C SER A 110 2.89 -5.84 6.38
N LEU A 111 2.17 -6.84 6.90
CA LEU A 111 2.78 -8.09 7.38
C LEU A 111 3.54 -8.83 6.26
N LYS A 112 2.95 -8.94 5.06
CA LYS A 112 3.61 -9.59 3.91
C LYS A 112 4.88 -8.83 3.47
N LEU A 113 4.83 -7.49 3.43
CA LEU A 113 5.98 -6.64 3.10
C LEU A 113 7.13 -6.75 4.12
N LEU A 114 6.83 -7.15 5.36
CA LEU A 114 7.80 -7.41 6.42
C LEU A 114 8.24 -8.87 6.46
N ASP A 115 7.95 -9.67 5.44
CA ASP A 115 8.25 -11.11 5.38
C ASP A 115 7.67 -11.91 6.56
N TYR A 116 6.51 -11.49 7.09
CA TYR A 116 5.84 -12.22 8.16
C TYR A 116 5.30 -13.56 7.66
N SER A 117 5.61 -14.64 8.37
CA SER A 117 5.08 -15.97 8.10
C SER A 117 3.73 -16.16 8.80
N PHE A 118 2.64 -16.13 8.03
CA PHE A 118 1.31 -16.38 8.56
C PHE A 118 1.17 -17.81 9.11
N ASP A 119 0.65 -17.92 10.34
CA ASP A 119 0.29 -19.20 10.92
C ASP A 119 -1.08 -19.67 10.40
N ILE A 120 -1.31 -20.99 10.41
CA ILE A 120 -2.55 -21.58 9.87
C ILE A 120 -3.82 -21.03 10.54
N SER A 121 -3.74 -20.70 11.83
CA SER A 121 -4.90 -20.19 12.58
C SER A 121 -5.32 -18.81 12.09
N LEU A 122 -4.36 -17.95 11.76
CA LEU A 122 -4.64 -16.62 11.21
C LEU A 122 -5.15 -16.72 9.78
N VAL A 123 -4.55 -17.58 8.96
CA VAL A 123 -5.01 -17.85 7.58
C VAL A 123 -6.45 -18.35 7.58
N ASP A 124 -6.80 -19.30 8.44
CA ASP A 124 -8.16 -19.83 8.55
C ASP A 124 -9.17 -18.75 8.99
N LYS A 125 -8.80 -17.91 9.95
CA LYS A 125 -9.64 -16.82 10.46
C LYS A 125 -9.96 -15.81 9.35
N ILE A 126 -8.94 -15.37 8.61
CA ILE A 126 -9.11 -14.45 7.48
C ILE A 126 -9.94 -15.12 6.38
N SER A 127 -9.60 -16.36 5.99
CA SER A 127 -10.29 -17.10 4.93
C SER A 127 -11.77 -17.30 5.24
N LEU A 128 -12.12 -17.61 6.48
CA LEU A 128 -13.51 -17.78 6.90
C LEU A 128 -14.32 -16.51 6.68
N PHE A 129 -13.78 -15.34 7.07
CA PHE A 129 -14.43 -14.06 6.84
C PHE A 129 -14.57 -13.75 5.34
N LEU A 130 -13.49 -13.89 4.56
CA LEU A 130 -13.51 -13.60 3.12
C LEU A 130 -14.51 -14.49 2.38
N ASN A 131 -14.58 -15.78 2.71
CA ASN A 131 -15.57 -16.70 2.15
C ASN A 131 -17.01 -16.29 2.51
N GLY A 132 -17.22 -15.73 3.71
CA GLY A 132 -18.52 -15.19 4.12
C GLY A 132 -18.99 -14.00 3.28
N THR A 133 -18.07 -13.26 2.65
CA THR A 133 -18.39 -12.10 1.78
C THR A 133 -18.75 -12.49 0.34
N GLN A 134 -18.46 -13.73 -0.08
CA GLN A 134 -18.67 -14.19 -1.46
C GLN A 134 -20.17 -14.31 -1.79
N GLN A 135 -20.58 -13.86 -2.98
CA GLN A 135 -21.94 -14.06 -3.46
C GLN A 135 -22.02 -15.14 -4.55
N ILE A 136 -23.17 -15.83 -4.59
CA ILE A 136 -23.38 -16.98 -5.50
C ILE A 136 -23.19 -16.66 -6.98
N ASN A 137 -23.51 -15.42 -7.39
CA ASN A 137 -23.41 -14.95 -8.76
C ASN A 137 -22.07 -14.25 -9.06
N GLY A 138 -21.09 -14.35 -8.16
CA GLY A 138 -19.83 -13.64 -8.25
C GLY A 138 -19.84 -12.31 -7.48
N GLY A 139 -18.66 -11.70 -7.43
CA GLY A 139 -18.37 -10.54 -6.58
C GLY A 139 -18.29 -10.88 -5.09
N TYR A 140 -17.77 -9.91 -4.34
CA TYR A 140 -17.67 -9.95 -2.88
C TYR A 140 -18.28 -8.69 -2.28
N SER A 141 -18.92 -8.83 -1.11
CA SER A 141 -19.42 -7.72 -0.30
C SER A 141 -18.32 -7.17 0.62
N ILE A 142 -18.58 -6.00 1.21
CA ILE A 142 -17.65 -5.38 2.18
C ILE A 142 -17.55 -6.17 3.50
N SER A 143 -18.58 -6.94 3.85
CA SER A 143 -18.65 -7.78 5.05
C SER A 143 -19.54 -8.99 4.81
N ASP A 144 -19.41 -10.01 5.65
CA ASP A 144 -20.22 -11.24 5.64
C ASP A 144 -21.71 -11.01 6.02
N LEU A 145 -21.99 -9.87 6.64
CA LEU A 145 -23.34 -9.39 6.95
C LEU A 145 -24.02 -8.69 5.76
N SER A 146 -23.25 -8.19 4.80
CA SER A 146 -23.76 -7.49 3.62
C SER A 146 -23.96 -8.43 2.44
N LYS A 147 -24.94 -8.13 1.58
CA LYS A 147 -25.13 -8.78 0.27
C LYS A 147 -24.81 -7.86 -0.89
N SER A 148 -24.44 -6.61 -0.60
CA SER A 148 -24.09 -5.61 -1.62
C SER A 148 -22.69 -5.86 -2.13
N VAL A 149 -22.60 -6.35 -3.36
CA VAL A 149 -21.33 -6.55 -4.07
C VAL A 149 -20.85 -5.25 -4.70
N SER A 150 -19.53 -5.05 -4.70
CA SER A 150 -18.89 -3.94 -5.40
C SER A 150 -17.55 -4.35 -5.99
N ILE A 151 -17.12 -3.67 -7.06
CA ILE A 151 -15.84 -3.94 -7.72
C ILE A 151 -14.69 -3.72 -6.73
N ILE A 152 -14.80 -2.68 -5.90
CA ILE A 152 -13.80 -2.31 -4.90
C ILE A 152 -13.65 -3.42 -3.86
N SER A 153 -14.73 -3.83 -3.20
CA SER A 153 -14.68 -4.93 -2.22
C SER A 153 -14.19 -6.23 -2.84
N SER A 154 -14.58 -6.51 -4.08
CA SER A 154 -14.11 -7.70 -4.80
C SER A 154 -12.61 -7.68 -5.03
N PHE A 155 -12.04 -6.54 -5.43
CA PHE A 155 -10.61 -6.37 -5.58
C PHE A 155 -9.88 -6.63 -4.27
N TYR A 156 -10.29 -6.00 -3.16
CA TYR A 156 -9.63 -6.17 -1.87
C TYR A 156 -9.71 -7.61 -1.34
N VAL A 157 -10.84 -8.30 -1.51
CA VAL A 157 -10.95 -9.73 -1.12
C VAL A 157 -10.02 -10.61 -1.95
N ILE A 158 -9.95 -10.40 -3.26
CA ILE A 158 -9.06 -11.17 -4.15
C ILE A 158 -7.59 -10.94 -3.79
N GLN A 159 -7.19 -9.69 -3.55
CA GLN A 159 -5.84 -9.38 -3.12
C GLN A 159 -5.52 -9.98 -1.75
N LEU A 160 -6.45 -9.91 -0.79
CA LEU A 160 -6.28 -10.53 0.52
C LEU A 160 -6.06 -12.04 0.42
N LEU A 161 -6.86 -12.75 -0.40
CA LEU A 161 -6.67 -14.17 -0.67
C LEU A 161 -5.26 -14.45 -1.20
N GLY A 162 -4.78 -13.63 -2.15
CA GLY A 162 -3.41 -13.73 -2.65
C GLY A 162 -2.33 -13.51 -1.58
N LEU A 163 -2.51 -12.54 -0.69
CA LEU A 163 -1.54 -12.24 0.39
C LEU A 163 -1.37 -13.41 1.37
N ILE A 164 -2.46 -14.12 1.67
CA ILE A 164 -2.47 -15.31 2.55
C ILE A 164 -2.32 -16.64 1.78
N ASP A 165 -1.90 -16.57 0.51
CA ASP A 165 -1.63 -17.71 -0.36
C ASP A 165 -2.84 -18.68 -0.49
N GLN A 166 -4.06 -18.13 -0.54
CA GLN A 166 -5.31 -18.85 -0.77
C GLN A 166 -5.86 -18.63 -2.18
N PRO A 167 -6.44 -19.66 -2.82
CA PRO A 167 -6.97 -19.52 -4.17
C PRO A 167 -8.32 -18.80 -4.20
N VAL A 168 -8.56 -18.05 -5.27
CA VAL A 168 -9.91 -17.56 -5.60
C VAL A 168 -10.73 -18.71 -6.19
N THR A 169 -11.86 -19.02 -5.58
CA THR A 169 -12.81 -20.03 -6.09
C THR A 169 -13.81 -19.41 -7.06
N ASN A 170 -14.46 -20.23 -7.90
CA ASN A 170 -15.55 -19.79 -8.79
C ASN A 170 -15.18 -18.63 -9.74
N ILE A 171 -13.94 -18.58 -10.24
CA ILE A 171 -13.40 -17.51 -11.10
C ILE A 171 -14.36 -17.13 -12.24
N SER A 172 -14.99 -18.10 -12.91
CA SER A 172 -15.95 -17.83 -13.98
C SER A 172 -17.14 -16.97 -13.53
N SER A 173 -17.68 -17.20 -12.32
CA SER A 173 -18.78 -16.39 -11.78
C SER A 173 -18.31 -14.97 -11.45
N HIS A 174 -17.14 -14.83 -10.83
CA HIS A 174 -16.54 -13.52 -10.52
C HIS A 174 -16.27 -12.73 -11.79
N LYS A 175 -15.67 -13.36 -12.81
CA LYS A 175 -15.43 -12.76 -14.12
C LYS A 175 -16.72 -12.26 -14.75
N ASN A 176 -17.72 -13.13 -14.87
CA ASN A 176 -18.99 -12.77 -15.53
C ASN A 176 -19.67 -11.60 -14.81
N TRP A 177 -19.59 -11.56 -13.48
CA TRP A 177 -20.10 -10.44 -12.69
C TRP A 177 -19.30 -9.14 -12.92
N VAL A 178 -17.97 -9.18 -12.95
CA VAL A 178 -17.15 -8.00 -13.29
C VAL A 178 -17.52 -7.47 -14.68
N LEU A 179 -17.58 -8.35 -15.69
CA LEU A 179 -17.96 -7.98 -17.07
C LEU A 179 -19.37 -7.41 -17.16
N SER A 180 -20.30 -7.87 -16.32
CA SER A 180 -21.65 -7.29 -16.25
C SER A 180 -21.70 -5.86 -15.69
N SER A 181 -20.59 -5.37 -15.10
CA SER A 181 -20.47 -3.99 -14.64
C SER A 181 -19.85 -3.06 -15.69
N TYR A 182 -19.57 -3.56 -16.89
CA TYR A 182 -19.10 -2.77 -18.04
C TYR A 182 -20.25 -1.96 -18.64
N ASN A 183 -20.03 -0.67 -18.88
CA ASN A 183 -21.02 0.24 -19.46
C ASN A 183 -20.68 0.59 -20.91
N GLU A 184 -21.69 1.09 -21.65
CA GLU A 184 -21.54 1.49 -23.06
C GLU A 184 -20.50 2.62 -23.28
N ASP A 185 -20.14 3.35 -22.23
CA ASP A 185 -19.11 4.40 -22.25
C ASP A 185 -17.67 3.85 -22.22
N GLY A 186 -17.51 2.53 -22.14
CA GLY A 186 -16.22 1.84 -22.13
C GLY A 186 -15.59 1.67 -20.74
N GLY A 187 -16.22 2.19 -19.69
CA GLY A 187 -15.76 2.03 -18.31
C GLY A 187 -16.54 0.98 -17.53
N PHE A 188 -16.16 0.78 -16.27
CA PHE A 188 -16.88 -0.06 -15.32
C PHE A 188 -17.52 0.76 -14.21
N GLY A 189 -18.77 0.44 -13.90
CA GLY A 189 -19.45 0.88 -12.69
C GLY A 189 -18.96 0.14 -11.44
N GLY A 190 -19.26 0.68 -10.26
CA GLY A 190 -18.99 -0.02 -9.00
C GLY A 190 -19.78 -1.34 -8.86
N ASN A 191 -20.88 -1.45 -9.60
CA ASN A 191 -21.65 -2.66 -9.90
C ASN A 191 -22.49 -2.39 -11.17
N VAL A 192 -23.32 -3.36 -11.59
CA VAL A 192 -24.18 -3.30 -12.78
C VAL A 192 -25.15 -2.11 -12.84
N SER A 193 -25.51 -1.48 -11.73
CA SER A 193 -26.48 -0.37 -11.71
C SER A 193 -25.85 1.03 -11.62
N LEU A 194 -24.52 1.12 -11.56
CA LEU A 194 -23.79 2.37 -11.34
C LEU A 194 -23.06 2.84 -12.59
N SER A 195 -22.97 4.16 -12.77
CA SER A 195 -22.16 4.78 -13.81
C SER A 195 -20.68 4.44 -13.65
N SER A 196 -19.97 4.47 -14.77
CA SER A 196 -18.54 4.23 -14.80
C SER A 196 -17.76 5.25 -13.98
N THR A 197 -16.74 4.76 -13.28
CA THR A 197 -15.74 5.62 -12.64
C THR A 197 -14.34 5.12 -12.98
N LEU A 198 -13.35 6.01 -12.93
CA LEU A 198 -11.95 5.61 -13.13
C LEU A 198 -11.50 4.58 -12.08
N ILE A 199 -11.94 4.73 -10.82
CA ILE A 199 -11.59 3.82 -9.72
C ILE A 199 -12.16 2.42 -9.98
N SER A 200 -13.46 2.34 -10.32
CA SER A 200 -14.10 1.07 -10.62
C SER A 200 -13.52 0.42 -11.88
N THR A 201 -13.21 1.21 -12.91
CA THR A 201 -12.55 0.73 -14.14
C THR A 201 -11.16 0.16 -13.85
N TYR A 202 -10.35 0.88 -13.07
CA TYR A 202 -9.01 0.45 -12.67
C TYR A 202 -9.06 -0.89 -11.95
N TYR A 203 -9.90 -1.02 -10.91
CA TYR A 203 -9.99 -2.26 -10.15
C TYR A 203 -10.63 -3.41 -10.93
N ALA A 204 -11.59 -3.14 -11.82
CA ALA A 204 -12.15 -4.18 -12.69
C ALA A 204 -11.08 -4.78 -13.61
N ILE A 205 -10.22 -3.94 -14.20
CA ILE A 205 -9.10 -4.40 -15.05
C ILE A 205 -8.12 -5.24 -14.23
N LEU A 206 -7.74 -4.80 -13.02
CA LEU A 206 -6.83 -5.56 -12.17
C LEU A 206 -7.41 -6.92 -11.76
N ILE A 207 -8.72 -7.00 -11.46
CA ILE A 207 -9.38 -8.28 -11.19
C ILE A 207 -9.31 -9.20 -12.41
N LEU A 208 -9.59 -8.68 -13.61
CA LEU A 208 -9.54 -9.47 -14.84
C LEU A 208 -8.11 -9.92 -15.18
N ASP A 209 -7.10 -9.09 -14.92
CA ASP A 209 -5.69 -9.44 -15.08
C ASP A 209 -5.26 -10.55 -14.12
N GLU A 210 -5.63 -10.46 -12.83
CA GLU A 210 -5.40 -11.51 -11.83
C GLU A 210 -6.01 -12.85 -12.27
N PHE A 211 -7.15 -12.81 -12.97
CA PHE A 211 -7.81 -14.00 -13.51
C PHE A 211 -7.24 -14.46 -14.87
N ASN A 212 -6.28 -13.74 -15.46
CA ASN A 212 -5.78 -13.94 -16.83
C ASN A 212 -6.89 -13.83 -17.91
N GLU A 213 -7.82 -12.90 -17.71
CA GLU A 213 -9.06 -12.76 -18.48
C GLU A 213 -9.20 -11.39 -19.17
N LEU A 214 -8.11 -10.63 -19.29
CA LEU A 214 -8.10 -9.34 -20.03
C LEU A 214 -8.56 -9.47 -21.49
N ASN A 215 -8.37 -10.64 -22.11
CA ASN A 215 -8.82 -10.90 -23.48
C ASN A 215 -10.35 -11.06 -23.61
N SER A 216 -11.08 -11.08 -22.49
CA SER A 216 -12.54 -11.11 -22.46
C SER A 216 -13.18 -9.71 -22.58
N LEU A 217 -12.38 -8.64 -22.66
CA LEU A 217 -12.81 -7.26 -22.88
C LEU A 217 -13.08 -6.93 -24.36
#